data_AF-A0A819ZTU0-F1
#
_entry.id   AF-A0A819ZTU0-F1
#
_cell.length_a   1.000
_cell.length_b   1.000
_cell.length_c   1.000
_cell.angle_alpha   90.00
_cell.angle_beta   90.00
_cell.angle_gamma   90.00
#
_symmetry.space_group_name_H-M   'P 1'
#
loop_
_entity.id
_entity.type
_entity.pdbx_description
1 polymer ?
#
loop_
_entity_poly.entity_id
_entity_poly.type
_entity_poly.pdbx_seq_one_letter_code
_entity_poly.pdbx_strand_id
1 'polypeptide(L)'
;NNASAAARNICAALGEGAVADRTCRDWFKRFREDDISLEDRPRSGRPLESDIERLKVLIEDNPRLTTRELSAMLGCNQSTIDRHLHE
;
A
#
# COMPACT_ATOMS: atom_id res chain seq x y z
N ASN A 1 -27.32 -9.46 8.03
CA ASN A 1 -26.72 -8.70 6.92
C ASN A 1 -25.60 -9.54 6.32
N ASN A 2 -25.54 -9.74 5.00
CA ASN A 2 -24.50 -10.56 4.35
C ASN A 2 -23.87 -9.84 3.15
N ALA A 3 -22.68 -10.26 2.75
CA ALA A 3 -21.88 -9.57 1.72
C ALA A 3 -22.60 -9.48 0.37
N SER A 4 -23.28 -10.53 -0.07
CA SER A 4 -23.96 -10.55 -1.38
C SER A 4 -25.24 -9.70 -1.40
N ALA A 5 -25.94 -9.55 -0.27
CA ALA A 5 -27.02 -8.57 -0.15
C ALA A 5 -26.47 -7.14 -0.20
N ALA A 6 -25.36 -6.87 0.49
CA ALA A 6 -24.70 -5.56 0.43
C ALA A 6 -24.23 -5.22 -0.99
N ALA A 7 -23.59 -6.15 -1.70
CA ALA A 7 -23.16 -5.95 -3.08
C ALA A 7 -24.34 -5.57 -4.00
N ARG A 8 -25.46 -6.28 -3.90
CA ARG A 8 -26.68 -5.97 -4.67
C ARG A 8 -27.24 -4.59 -4.34
N ASN A 9 -27.30 -4.24 -3.06
CA ASN A 9 -27.80 -2.93 -2.64
C ASN A 9 -26.90 -1.79 -3.13
N ILE A 10 -25.57 -1.98 -3.08
CA ILE A 10 -24.60 -1.01 -3.58
C ILE A 10 -24.74 -0.84 -5.09
N CYS A 11 -24.79 -1.93 -5.85
CA CYS A 11 -24.97 -1.85 -7.30
C CYS A 11 -26.34 -1.26 -7.70
N ALA A 12 -27.40 -1.52 -6.92
CA ALA A 12 -28.71 -0.91 -7.16
C ALA A 12 -28.70 0.61 -6.91
N ALA A 13 -27.89 1.10 -5.96
CA ALA A 13 -27.81 2.52 -5.63
C ALA A 13 -26.80 3.31 -6.48
N LEU A 14 -25.67 2.69 -6.83
CA LEU A 14 -24.53 3.37 -7.48
C LEU A 14 -24.32 2.96 -8.94
N GLY A 15 -25.07 1.98 -9.43
CA GLY A 15 -24.97 1.47 -10.79
C GLY A 15 -24.37 0.05 -10.85
N GLU A 16 -24.70 -0.65 -11.93
CA GLU A 16 -24.18 -2.00 -12.17
C GLU A 16 -22.65 -1.98 -12.28
N GLY A 17 -21.98 -2.87 -11.54
CA GLY A 17 -20.52 -2.93 -11.48
C GLY A 17 -19.86 -1.96 -10.49
N ALA A 18 -20.62 -1.17 -9.72
CA ALA A 18 -20.06 -0.29 -8.68
C ALA A 18 -19.20 -1.03 -7.64
N VAL A 19 -19.54 -2.29 -7.34
CA VAL A 19 -18.72 -3.16 -6.49
C VAL A 19 -18.79 -4.61 -6.94
N ALA A 20 -17.67 -5.33 -6.87
CA ALA A 20 -17.65 -6.77 -7.08
C ALA A 20 -18.06 -7.52 -5.80
N ASP A 21 -18.75 -8.66 -5.94
CA ASP A 21 -19.13 -9.52 -4.81
C ASP A 21 -17.91 -9.92 -3.96
N ARG A 22 -16.76 -10.16 -4.61
CA ARG A 22 -15.48 -10.44 -3.94
C ARG A 22 -15.05 -9.30 -3.01
N THR A 23 -15.12 -8.05 -3.49
CA THR A 23 -14.78 -6.86 -2.70
C THR A 23 -15.67 -6.76 -1.46
N CYS A 24 -16.98 -6.97 -1.60
CA CYS A 24 -17.88 -6.98 -0.44
C CYS A 24 -17.54 -8.10 0.56
N ARG A 25 -17.18 -9.30 0.09
CA ARG A 25 -16.78 -10.41 0.99
C ARG A 25 -15.49 -10.08 1.75
N ASP A 26 -14.51 -9.48 1.08
CA ASP A 26 -13.25 -9.08 1.69
C ASP A 26 -13.47 -8.02 2.78
N TRP A 27 -14.32 -7.02 2.53
CA TRP A 27 -14.72 -6.03 3.54
C TRP A 27 -15.47 -6.66 4.73
N PHE A 28 -16.43 -7.56 4.48
CA PHE A 28 -17.13 -8.28 5.55
C PHE A 28 -16.20 -9.18 6.37
N LYS A 29 -15.07 -9.65 5.80
CA LYS A 29 -14.03 -10.35 6.57
C LYS A 29 -13.32 -9.36 7.50
N ARG A 30 -12.86 -8.22 6.98
CA ARG A 30 -12.20 -7.16 7.77
C ARG A 30 -13.07 -6.68 8.93
N PHE A 31 -14.34 -6.38 8.66
CA PHE A 31 -15.28 -5.94 9.70
C PHE A 31 -15.54 -6.97 10.80
N ARG A 32 -15.46 -8.27 10.47
CA ARG A 32 -15.56 -9.34 11.49
C ARG A 32 -14.31 -9.46 12.37
N GLU A 33 -13.19 -8.94 11.90
CA GLU A 33 -11.91 -8.86 12.61
C GLU A 33 -11.75 -7.50 13.32
N ASP A 34 -12.83 -6.71 13.44
CA ASP A 34 -12.86 -5.35 14.01
C ASP A 34 -11.99 -4.31 13.25
N ASP A 35 -11.52 -4.66 12.05
CA ASP A 35 -10.85 -3.73 11.14
C ASP A 35 -11.88 -2.92 10.35
N ILE A 36 -12.29 -1.78 10.92
CA ILE A 36 -13.19 -0.80 10.32
C ILE A 36 -12.46 0.29 9.52
N SER A 37 -11.13 0.20 9.38
CA SER A 37 -10.35 1.21 8.68
C SER A 37 -10.68 1.22 7.20
N LEU A 38 -11.09 2.38 6.68
CA LEU A 38 -11.35 2.59 5.26
C LEU A 38 -10.07 2.86 4.46
N GLU A 39 -8.95 3.10 5.14
CA GLU A 39 -7.67 3.38 4.52
C GLU A 39 -7.12 2.14 3.79
N ASP A 40 -6.45 2.39 2.67
CA ASP A 40 -5.69 1.38 1.98
C ASP A 40 -4.54 0.91 2.88
N ARG A 41 -4.40 -0.41 3.05
CA ARG A 41 -3.22 -0.98 3.69
C ARG A 41 -1.99 -0.67 2.83
N PRO A 42 -0.79 -0.56 3.45
CA PRO A 42 0.45 -0.39 2.71
C PRO A 42 0.54 -1.42 1.58
N ARG A 43 0.64 -0.92 0.34
CA ARG A 43 0.77 -1.77 -0.84
C ARG A 43 2.23 -2.18 -0.95
N SER A 44 2.49 -3.48 -1.10
CA SER A 44 3.83 -3.98 -1.38
C SER A 44 4.32 -3.43 -2.73
N GLY A 45 5.57 -2.95 -2.78
CA GLY A 45 6.31 -2.72 -4.02
C GLY A 45 6.66 -1.27 -4.36
N ARG A 46 5.90 -0.27 -3.88
CA ARG A 46 6.32 1.14 -3.97
C ARG A 46 6.91 1.56 -2.62
N PRO A 47 8.11 2.14 -2.57
CA PRO A 47 8.64 2.73 -1.33
C PRO A 47 7.67 3.80 -0.86
N LEU A 48 7.39 3.80 0.45
CA LEU A 48 6.55 4.81 1.07
C LEU A 48 7.26 6.17 1.01
N GLU A 49 6.50 7.25 1.14
CA GLU A 49 7.06 8.60 1.31
C GLU A 49 8.05 8.66 2.49
N SER A 50 7.77 7.90 3.56
CA SER A 50 8.69 7.73 4.68
C SER A 50 10.02 7.06 4.30
N ASP A 51 10.03 6.18 3.30
CA ASP A 51 11.26 5.52 2.85
C ASP A 51 12.13 6.49 2.03
N ILE A 52 11.50 7.42 1.30
CA ILE A 52 12.20 8.47 0.55
C ILE A 52 12.86 9.47 1.50
N GLU A 53 12.14 9.93 2.53
CA GLU A 53 12.71 10.84 3.52
C GLU A 53 13.86 10.18 4.30
N ARG A 54 13.72 8.89 4.67
CA ARG A 54 14.81 8.13 5.30
C ARG A 54 16.01 7.96 4.35
N LEU A 55 15.79 7.75 3.06
CA LEU A 55 16.85 7.67 2.06
C LEU A 55 17.64 8.99 1.97
N LYS A 56 16.96 10.14 1.93
CA LYS A 56 17.62 11.46 1.90
C LYS A 56 18.50 11.67 3.13
N VAL A 57 17.98 11.40 4.33
CA VAL A 57 18.74 11.54 5.58
C VAL A 57 20.01 10.68 5.56
N LEU A 58 19.94 9.44 5.05
CA LEU A 58 21.11 8.56 4.96
C LEU A 58 22.17 9.08 3.98
N ILE A 59 21.76 9.68 2.87
CA ILE A 59 22.67 10.26 1.86
C ILE A 59 23.31 11.55 2.40
N GLU A 60 22.54 12.38 3.10
CA GLU A 60 23.03 13.60 3.73
C GLU A 60 24.04 13.31 4.85
N ASP A 61 23.79 12.27 5.66
CA ASP A 61 24.71 11.82 6.72
C ASP A 61 25.99 11.19 6.15
N ASN A 62 25.85 10.34 5.12
CA ASN A 62 26.99 9.71 4.48
C ASN A 62 26.78 9.49 2.97
N PRO A 63 27.26 10.42 2.12
CA PRO A 63 27.09 10.33 0.67
C PRO A 63 27.95 9.25 0.01
N ARG A 64 28.78 8.51 0.77
CA ARG A 64 29.60 7.40 0.25
C ARG A 64 28.93 6.04 0.34
N LEU A 65 27.72 5.96 0.91
CA LEU A 65 26.97 4.71 0.97
C LEU A 65 26.62 4.20 -0.43
N THR A 66 26.83 2.90 -0.64
CA THR A 66 26.45 2.23 -1.88
C THR A 66 24.94 1.97 -1.91
N THR A 67 24.37 1.85 -3.11
CA THR A 67 22.94 1.52 -3.27
C THR A 67 22.56 0.19 -2.64
N ARG A 68 23.51 -0.74 -2.55
CA ARG A 68 23.34 -2.03 -1.86
C ARG A 68 23.26 -1.88 -0.35
N GLU A 69 24.08 -1.01 0.25
CA GLU A 69 24.02 -0.72 1.69
C GLU A 69 22.72 0.01 2.05
N LEU A 70 22.35 1.02 1.26
CA LEU A 70 21.09 1.75 1.44
C LEU A 70 19.86 0.83 1.35
N SER A 71 19.85 -0.08 0.37
CA SER A 71 18.82 -1.10 0.23
C SER A 71 18.71 -2.00 1.46
N ALA A 72 19.85 -2.45 2.01
CA ALA A 72 19.87 -3.28 3.21
C ALA A 72 19.37 -2.52 4.46
N MET A 73 19.73 -1.24 4.59
CA MET A 73 19.31 -0.39 5.72
C MET A 73 17.81 -0.06 5.67
N LEU A 74 17.26 0.15 4.47
CA LEU A 74 15.86 0.52 4.26
C LEU A 74 14.92 -0.68 4.05
N GLY A 75 15.46 -1.89 3.86
CA GLY A 75 14.67 -3.09 3.62
C GLY A 75 13.90 -3.07 2.30
N CYS A 76 14.34 -2.26 1.34
CA CYS A 76 13.73 -2.14 0.01
C CYS A 76 14.68 -2.66 -1.08
N ASN A 77 14.16 -2.89 -2.29
CA ASN A 77 14.97 -3.43 -3.38
C ASN A 77 16.05 -2.41 -3.85
N GLN A 78 17.23 -2.87 -4.25
CA GLN A 78 18.29 -2.01 -4.77
C GLN A 78 17.81 -1.16 -5.95
N SER A 79 17.03 -1.74 -6.88
CA SER A 79 16.45 -1.01 -8.02
C SER A 79 15.50 0.12 -7.61
N THR A 80 14.91 0.02 -6.42
CA THR A 80 14.09 1.08 -5.84
C THR A 80 14.96 2.27 -5.41
N ILE A 81 16.10 2.00 -4.78
CA ILE A 81 17.09 3.03 -4.43
C ILE A 81 17.64 3.69 -5.71
N ASP A 82 18.07 2.90 -6.69
CA ASP A 82 18.62 3.41 -7.94
C ASP A 82 17.64 4.35 -8.66
N ARG A 83 16.35 3.97 -8.73
CA ARG A 83 15.33 4.82 -9.33
C ARG A 83 15.21 6.16 -8.59
N HIS A 84 15.22 6.16 -7.26
CA HIS A 84 15.11 7.40 -6.47
C HIS A 84 16.34 8.29 -6.53
N LEU A 85 17.54 7.73 -6.76
CA LEU A 85 18.75 8.53 -6.95
C LEU A 85 18.82 9.21 -8.33
N HIS A 86 18.04 8.73 -9.31
CA HIS A 86 18.03 9.24 -10.69
C HIS A 86 16.71 9.92 -11.07
N GLU A 87 15.79 10.10 -10.11
CA GLU A 87 14.62 10.99 -10.23
C GLU A 87 15.05 12.46 -10.14
#